data_AF-A0A7C4V5T1-F1
#
_entry.id   AF-A0A7C4V5T1-F1
#
_cell.length_a   1.000
_cell.length_b   1.000
_cell.length_c   1.000
_cell.angle_alpha   90.00
_cell.angle_beta   90.00
_cell.angle_gamma   90.00
#
_symmetry.space_group_name_H-M   'P 1'
#
loop_
_entity.id
_entity.type
_entity.pdbx_description
1 polymer ?
#
loop_
_entity_poly.entity_id
_entity_poly.type
_entity_poly.pdbx_seq_one_letter_code
_entity_poly.pdbx_strand_id
1 'polypeptide(L)' 'MRIVSNNGQYKITLPKDLVVDKGWKAGDELRFIEDMEGRIFLKIMKKAKSR' A
#
# COMPACT_ATOMS: atom_id res chain seq x y z
N MET A 1 3.51 -10.50 -10.83
CA MET A 1 2.68 -9.41 -10.27
C MET A 1 1.35 -9.41 -11.02
N ARG A 2 0.22 -9.68 -10.34
CA ARG A 2 -1.10 -9.81 -10.99
C ARG A 2 -1.90 -8.54 -10.73
N ILE A 3 -2.13 -7.76 -11.79
CA ILE A 3 -3.04 -6.61 -11.76
C ILE A 3 -4.44 -7.17 -11.99
N VAL A 4 -5.34 -6.97 -11.03
CA VAL A 4 -6.73 -7.44 -11.13
C VAL A 4 -7.64 -6.23 -11.26
N SER A 5 -8.44 -6.19 -12.33
CA SER A 5 -9.50 -5.19 -12.50
C SER A 5 -10.76 -5.67 -11.77
N ASN A 6 -11.32 -4.84 -10.90
CA ASN A 6 -12.59 -5.10 -10.22
C ASN A 6 -13.40 -3.80 -10.17
N ASN A 7 -14.51 -3.72 -10.90
CA ASN A 7 -15.39 -2.54 -10.99
C ASN A 7 -14.65 -1.21 -11.29
N GLY A 8 -13.69 -1.22 -12.23
CA GLY A 8 -12.92 -0.03 -12.60
C GLY A 8 -11.83 0.38 -11.60
N GLN A 9 -11.68 -0.35 -10.50
CA GLN A 9 -10.59 -0.18 -9.55
C GLN A 9 -9.46 -1.17 -9.84
N TYR A 10 -8.26 -0.63 -10.09
CA TYR A 10 -7.04 -1.42 -10.18
C TYR A 10 -6.56 -1.83 -8.79
N LYS A 11 -6.31 -3.12 -8.61
CA LYS A 11 -5.79 -3.67 -7.35
C LYS A 11 -4.41 -4.27 -7.58
N ILE A 12 -3.49 -3.96 -6.68
CA ILE A 12 -2.18 -4.61 -6.59
C ILE A 12 -2.24 -5.58 -5.43
N THR A 13 -1.99 -6.86 -5.70
CA THR A 13 -1.86 -7.86 -4.64
C THR A 13 -0.42 -7.84 -4.12
N LEU A 14 -0.27 -7.61 -2.82
CA LEU A 14 1.02 -7.70 -2.15
C LEU A 14 1.31 -9.15 -1.72
N PRO A 15 2.55 -9.63 -1.89
CA PRO A 15 2.97 -10.92 -1.33
C PRO A 15 2.82 -10.98 0.19
N LYS A 16 2.42 -12.12 0.73
CA LYS A 16 2.14 -12.28 2.17
C LYS A 16 3.37 -12.04 3.04
N ASP A 17 4.51 -12.56 2.61
CA ASP A 17 5.83 -12.38 3.22
C ASP A 17 6.22 -10.90 3.35
N LEU A 18 6.00 -10.10 2.29
CA LEU A 18 6.27 -8.66 2.34
C LEU A 18 5.39 -7.93 3.35
N VAL A 19 4.09 -8.27 3.39
CA VAL A 19 3.14 -7.69 4.33
C VAL A 19 3.54 -8.00 5.77
N VAL A 20 3.97 -9.24 6.04
CA VAL A 20 4.43 -9.68 7.37
C VAL A 20 5.73 -8.99 7.77
N ASP A 21 6.73 -8.94 6.89
CA ASP A 21 8.02 -8.29 7.16
C ASP A 21 7.87 -6.78 7.44
N LYS A 22 6.97 -6.11 6.72
CA LYS A 22 6.63 -4.70 6.97
C LYS A 22 5.71 -4.46 8.17
N GLY A 23 5.20 -5.52 8.79
CA GLY A 23 4.28 -5.45 9.92
C GLY A 23 2.91 -4.86 9.56
N TRP A 24 2.52 -4.89 8.28
CA TRP A 24 1.24 -4.38 7.81
C TRP A 24 0.12 -5.37 8.13
N LYS A 25 -1.05 -4.84 8.48
CA LYS A 25 -2.25 -5.60 8.84
C LYS A 25 -3.43 -5.21 7.97
N ALA A 26 -4.43 -6.09 7.92
CA ALA A 26 -5.70 -5.77 7.28
C ALA A 26 -6.32 -4.53 7.96
N GLY A 27 -6.66 -3.52 7.15
CA GLY A 27 -7.19 -2.24 7.64
C GLY A 27 -6.14 -1.13 7.79
N ASP A 28 -4.84 -1.43 7.63
CA ASP A 28 -3.83 -0.39 7.56
C ASP A 28 -3.98 0.41 6.25
N GLU A 29 -3.98 1.74 6.38
CA GLU A 29 -4.04 2.64 5.24
C GLU A 29 -2.63 2.84 4.67
N LEU A 30 -2.42 2.42 3.42
CA LEU A 30 -1.18 2.61 2.68
C LEU A 30 -1.38 3.69 1.61
N ARG A 31 -0.35 4.52 1.40
CA ARG A 31 -0.34 5.55 0.36
C ARG A 31 0.83 5.34 -0.60
N PHE A 32 0.55 5.52 -1.89
CA PHE A 32 1.57 5.61 -2.92
C PHE A 32 2.25 6.99 -2.84
N ILE A 33 3.57 6.99 -2.77
CA ILE A 33 4.41 8.19 -2.77
C ILE A 33 5.40 8.04 -3.91
N GLU A 34 5.48 9.06 -4.74
CA GLU A 34 6.45 9.16 -5.83
C GLU A 34 7.65 10.01 -5.36
N ASP A 35 8.86 9.61 -5.72
CA ASP A 35 10.06 10.41 -5.51
C ASP A 35 10.40 11.28 -6.75
N MET A 36 11.45 12.08 -6.64
CA MET A 36 11.88 12.96 -7.74
C MET A 36 12.46 12.19 -8.95
N GLU A 37 12.76 10.90 -8.79
CA GLU A 37 13.25 10.01 -9.85
C GLU A 37 12.10 9.22 -10.52
N GLY A 38 10.84 9.47 -10.13
CA GLY A 38 9.66 8.78 -10.65
C GLY A 38 9.45 7.37 -10.09
N ARG A 39 10.13 7.01 -8.98
CA ARG A 39 9.95 5.72 -8.32
C ARG A 39 8.80 5.80 -7.33
N ILE A 40 7.95 4.77 -7.33
CA ILE A 40 6.76 4.71 -6.49
C ILE A 40 7.00 3.78 -5.29
N PHE A 41 6.72 4.28 -4.08
CA PHE A 41 6.83 3.55 -2.83
C PHE A 41 5.51 3.52 -2.08
N LEU A 42 5.30 2.48 -1.28
CA LEU A 42 4.16 2.37 -0.36
C LEU A 42 4.59 2.80 1.03
N LYS A 43 3.84 3.74 1.62
CA LYS A 43 4.07 4.20 3.00
C LYS A 43 2.81 4.04 3.84
N ILE A 44 2.98 3.58 5.07
CA ILE A 44 1.88 3.49 6.03
C ILE A 44 1.46 4.88 6.48
N MET A 45 0.17 5.18 6.38
CA MET A 45 -0.44 6.36 6.96
C MET A 45 -0.80 6.01 8.39
N LYS A 46 0.05 6.41 9.36
CA LYS A 46 -0.41 6.42 10.74
C LYS A 46 -1.54 7.44 10.81
N LYS A 47 -2.77 7.01 11.09
CA LYS A 47 -3.84 7.93 11.49
C LYS A 47 -3.26 8.76 12.63
N ALA A 48 -3.00 10.05 12.39
CA ALA A 48 -2.76 10.97 13.46
C ALA A 48 -4.00 10.84 14.36
N LYS A 49 -3.81 10.39 15.61
CA LYS A 49 -4.87 10.48 16.61
C LYS A 49 -5.22 11.97 16.65
N SER A 50 -6.34 12.34 16.02
CA SER A 50 -7.01 13.60 16.31
C SER A 50 -7.44 13.47 17.76
N ARG A 51 -6.65 14.07 18.65
CA ARG A 51 -7.03 14.27 20.05
C ARG A 51 -8.02 15.42 20.11
#